data_AF-A0A5K1BVB7-F1
#
_entry.id   AF-A0A5K1BVB7-F1
#
_cell.length_a   1.000
_cell.length_b   1.000
_cell.length_c   1.000
_cell.angle_alpha   90.00
_cell.angle_beta   90.00
_cell.angle_gamma   90.00
#
_symmetry.space_group_name_H-M   'P 1'
#
loop_
_entity.id
_entity.type
_entity.pdbx_description
1 polymer ?
#
loop_
_entity_poly.entity_id
_entity_poly.type
_entity_poly.pdbx_seq_one_letter_code
_entity_poly.pdbx_strand_id
1 'polypeptide(L)' 'EEYVDEEDLGTLDCGHNFHAGCIKQWLMHKNLCPICKTTALVTP' A
#
# COMPACT_ATOMS: atom_id res chain seq x y z
N GLU A 1 19.99 -13.20 14.73
CA GLU A 1 19.17 -12.03 14.40
C GLU A 1 18.38 -12.37 13.16
N GLU A 2 17.09 -12.59 13.32
CA GLU A 2 16.20 -12.97 12.22
C GLU A 2 15.58 -11.66 11.72
N TYR A 3 16.26 -11.00 10.78
CA TYR A 3 15.69 -9.85 10.09
C TYR A 3 14.65 -10.40 9.12
N VAL A 4 13.39 -10.44 9.57
CA VAL A 4 12.23 -10.73 8.73
C VAL A 4 11.98 -9.51 7.87
N ASP A 5 12.78 -9.34 6.82
CA ASP A 5 12.52 -8.42 5.71
C ASP A 5 11.71 -9.19 4.65
N GLU A 6 10.56 -9.73 5.07
CA GLU A 6 9.49 -10.07 4.15
C GLU A 6 8.70 -8.77 3.94
N GLU A 7 9.23 -7.87 3.11
CA GLU A 7 8.46 -6.73 2.61
C GLU A 7 7.34 -7.25 1.70
N ASP A 8 6.25 -7.72 2.32
CA ASP A 8 5.03 -8.16 1.65
C ASP A 8 4.63 -7.09 0.62
N LEU A 9 4.48 -7.44 -0.65
CA LEU A 9 4.03 -6.48 -1.66
C LEU A 9 2.50 -6.46 -1.69
N GLY A 10 1.91 -5.34 -1.31
CA GLY A 10 0.48 -5.09 -1.44
C GLY A 10 0.14 -4.50 -2.81
N THR A 11 -0.83 -5.09 -3.50
CA THR A 11 -1.43 -4.50 -4.69
C THR A 11 -2.64 -3.67 -4.30
N LEU A 12 -2.69 -2.41 -4.72
CA LEU A 12 -3.88 -1.57 -4.58
C LEU A 12 -4.95 -1.96 -5.60
N ASP A 13 -6.21 -1.55 -5.37
CA ASP A 13 -7.33 -1.79 -6.31
C ASP A 13 -7.10 -1.22 -7.71
N CYS A 14 -6.24 -0.19 -7.82
CA CYS A 14 -5.82 0.37 -9.10
C CYS A 14 -4.77 -0.47 -9.85
N GLY A 15 -4.32 -1.59 -9.30
CA GLY A 15 -3.34 -2.51 -9.89
C GLY A 15 -1.87 -2.17 -9.64
N HIS A 16 -1.57 -1.13 -8.85
CA HIS A 16 -0.21 -0.74 -8.51
C HIS A 16 0.31 -1.46 -7.27
N ASN A 17 1.55 -1.96 -7.34
CA ASN A 17 2.20 -2.71 -6.26
C ASN A 17 3.10 -1.80 -5.43
N PHE A 18 3.04 -1.97 -4.11
CA PHE A 18 3.86 -1.24 -3.14
C PHE A 18 4.22 -2.15 -1.97
N HIS A 19 5.31 -1.86 -1.26
CA HIS A 19 5.57 -2.56 0.02
C HIS A 19 4.40 -2.32 0.97
N ALA A 20 3.85 -3.40 1.53
CA ALA A 20 2.71 -3.41 2.43
C ALA A 20 2.96 -2.49 3.63
N GLY A 21 4.19 -2.47 4.16
CA GLY A 21 4.58 -1.54 5.23
C GLY A 21 4.48 -0.07 4.79
N CYS A 22 5.13 0.29 3.68
CA CYS A 22 5.15 1.67 3.17
C CYS A 22 3.76 2.13 2.76
N ILE A 23 3.01 1.31 2.03
CA ILE A 23 1.68 1.68 1.55
C ILE A 23 0.70 1.78 2.71
N LYS A 24 0.78 0.91 3.72
CA LYS A 24 -0.04 1.02 4.93
C LYS A 24 0.18 2.37 5.63
N GLN A 25 1.43 2.79 5.82
CA GLN A 25 1.73 4.11 6.38
C GLN A 25 1.18 5.25 5.52
N TRP A 26 1.37 5.17 4.20
CA TRP A 26 0.83 6.15 3.27
C TRP A 26 -0.70 6.25 3.37
N LEU A 27 -1.40 5.12 3.38
CA LEU A 27 -2.86 5.03 3.45
C LEU A 27 -3.43 5.57 4.76
N MET A 28 -2.69 5.46 5.87
CA MET A 28 -3.04 6.11 7.13
C MET A 28 -3.09 7.65 7.03
N HIS A 29 -2.30 8.24 6.13
CA HIS A 29 -2.32 9.68 5.88
C HIS A 29 -3.24 10.08 4.71
N LYS A 30 -3.23 9.29 3.63
CA LYS A 30 -3.99 9.52 2.40
C LYS A 30 -4.43 8.20 1.79
N ASN A 31 -5.74 7.94 1.75
CA ASN A 31 -6.31 6.74 1.13
C ASN A 31 -6.31 6.78 -0.43
N LEU A 32 -5.20 7.20 -1.04
CA LEU A 32 -5.07 7.38 -2.48
C LEU A 32 -3.78 6.74 -2.98
N CYS A 33 -3.82 6.16 -4.17
CA CYS A 33 -2.64 5.63 -4.84
C CYS A 33 -1.62 6.76 -5.13
N PRO A 34 -0.33 6.60 -4.77
CA PRO A 34 0.72 7.58 -5.07
C PRO A 34 0.92 7.82 -6.58
N ILE A 35 0.62 6.83 -7.42
CA ILE A 35 0.88 6.87 -8.87
C ILE A 35 -0.28 7.50 -9.63
N CYS A 36 -1.49 6.94 -9.47
CA CYS A 36 -2.67 7.35 -10.24
C CYS A 36 -3.70 8.16 -9.45
N LYS A 37 -3.50 8.34 -8.13
CA LYS A 37 -4.41 9.07 -7.22
C LYS A 37 -5.82 8.49 -7.15
N THR A 38 -6.02 7.24 -7.55
CA THR A 38 -7.27 6.49 -7.33
C THR A 38 -7.39 6.10 -5.86
N THR A 39 -8.61 6.04 -5.32
CA THR A 39 -8.88 5.51 -3.97
C THR A 39 -8.26 4.13 -3.82
N ALA A 40 -7.43 3.98 -2.79
CA ALA A 40 -6.62 2.80 -2.61
C ALA A 40 -7.37 1.65 -1.91
N LEU A 41 -8.31 1.98 -1.02
CA LEU A 41 -9.23 1.05 -0.38
C LEU A 41 -10.65 1.62 -0.52
N VAL A 42 -11.51 0.94 -1.29
CA VAL A 42 -12.94 1.24 -1.32
C VAL A 42 -13.60 0.45 -0.19
N THR A 43 -13.79 1.06 0.98
CA THR A 43 -14.62 0.46 2.03
C THR A 43 -16.09 0.58 1.62
N PRO A 44 -16.86 -0.52 1.53
CA PRO A 44 -18.31 -0.45 1.34
C PRO A 44 -19.02 0.20 2.53
#